data_AF-A0A2V2D8V1-F1
#
_entry.id   AF-A0A2V2D8V1-F1
#
_cell.length_a   1.000
_cell.length_b   1.000
_cell.length_c   1.000
_cell.angle_alpha   90.00
_cell.angle_beta   90.00
_cell.angle_gamma   90.00
#
_symmetry.space_group_name_H-M   'P 1'
#
loop_
_entity.id
_entity.type
_entity.pdbx_description
1 polymer ?
#
loop_
_entity_poly.entity_id
_entity_poly.type
_entity_poly.pdbx_seq_one_letter_code
_entity_poly.pdbx_strand_id
1 'polypeptide(L)'
;MESKTSNQDVIREAQKIIFRLSRFTASISPVQIDGIYGPETEAQIRNFQKYIGLPPTGVLDQTTFESLVDANSAIDIITGSSNSISPFERNLAARVVSKGEVHDLVTIIQIMLQTISVATDDILFVNVNGHFDENTQAAVEMIQKLNDLPQTGDVDLITWNRLSRLYNKYADSEGI
;
A
#
# COMPACT_ATOMS: atom_id res chain seq x y z
N MET A 1 -22.40 12.31 2.19
CA MET A 1 -22.35 12.43 0.70
C MET A 1 -20.98 11.89 0.30
N GLU A 2 -20.80 10.58 0.43
CA GLU A 2 -19.50 9.91 0.45
C GLU A 2 -19.56 8.75 -0.55
N SER A 3 -18.47 8.54 -1.30
CA SER A 3 -18.07 7.26 -1.96
C SER A 3 -17.37 7.43 -3.32
N LYS A 4 -17.45 8.60 -4.01
CA LYS A 4 -16.80 8.74 -5.34
C LYS A 4 -15.27 8.87 -5.30
N THR A 5 -14.71 9.51 -4.27
CA THR A 5 -13.28 9.85 -4.22
C THR A 5 -12.37 8.62 -4.07
N SER A 6 -12.78 7.61 -3.29
CA SER A 6 -11.94 6.40 -3.05
C SER A 6 -11.77 5.51 -4.29
N ASN A 7 -12.83 5.32 -5.08
CA ASN A 7 -12.76 4.46 -6.27
C ASN A 7 -11.97 5.12 -7.39
N GLN A 8 -12.12 6.44 -7.55
CA GLN A 8 -11.41 7.18 -8.59
C GLN A 8 -9.89 7.16 -8.36
N ASP A 9 -9.44 7.24 -7.10
CA ASP A 9 -8.03 7.16 -6.76
C ASP A 9 -7.46 5.75 -7.03
N VAL A 10 -8.19 4.69 -6.69
CA VAL A 10 -7.80 3.31 -7.02
C VAL A 10 -7.66 3.12 -8.54
N ILE A 11 -8.60 3.68 -9.32
CA ILE A 11 -8.54 3.61 -10.78
C ILE A 11 -7.33 4.38 -11.32
N ARG A 12 -7.04 5.58 -10.80
CA ARG A 12 -5.85 6.35 -11.18
C ARG A 12 -4.57 5.59 -10.90
N GLU A 13 -4.47 4.94 -9.73
CA GLU A 13 -3.29 4.13 -9.40
C GLU A 13 -3.15 2.94 -10.35
N ALA A 14 -4.23 2.22 -10.65
CA ALA A 14 -4.20 1.14 -11.63
C ALA A 14 -3.75 1.65 -13.02
N GLN A 15 -4.28 2.80 -13.47
CA GLN A 15 -3.90 3.42 -14.74
C GLN A 15 -2.43 3.83 -14.78
N LYS A 16 -1.88 4.39 -13.69
CA LYS A 16 -0.44 4.71 -13.57
C LYS A 16 0.40 3.45 -13.72
N ILE A 17 0.02 2.37 -13.04
CA ILE A 17 0.75 1.11 -13.09
C ILE A 17 0.69 0.51 -14.50
N ILE A 18 -0.48 0.49 -15.14
CA ILE A 18 -0.64 0.02 -16.53
C ILE A 18 0.26 0.81 -17.48
N PHE A 19 0.31 2.14 -17.34
CA PHE A 19 1.19 3.00 -18.13
C PHE A 19 2.67 2.68 -17.91
N ARG A 20 3.07 2.35 -16.68
CA ARG A 20 4.45 1.90 -16.39
C ARG A 20 4.72 0.53 -17.02
N LEU A 21 3.82 -0.44 -16.84
CA LEU A 21 3.94 -1.80 -17.37
C LEU A 21 4.02 -1.83 -18.90
N SER A 22 3.31 -0.95 -19.60
CA SER A 22 3.33 -0.92 -21.07
C SER A 22 4.71 -0.65 -21.66
N ARG A 23 5.66 -0.15 -20.88
CA ARG A 23 7.06 0.06 -21.30
C ARG A 23 7.90 -1.22 -21.28
N PHE A 24 7.46 -2.24 -20.53
CA PHE A 24 8.19 -3.48 -20.29
C PHE A 24 7.45 -4.72 -20.82
N THR A 25 6.13 -4.61 -21.01
CA THR A 25 5.26 -5.71 -21.42
C THR A 25 4.55 -5.39 -22.73
N ALA A 26 5.00 -5.99 -23.83
CA ALA A 26 4.49 -5.70 -25.18
C ALA A 26 2.99 -5.97 -25.38
N SER A 27 2.39 -6.85 -24.57
CA SER A 27 0.95 -7.15 -24.62
C SER A 27 0.07 -6.14 -23.87
N ILE A 28 0.68 -5.16 -23.18
CA ILE A 28 -0.01 -4.12 -22.42
C ILE A 28 0.27 -2.78 -23.10
N SER A 29 -0.79 -2.03 -23.39
CA SER A 29 -0.69 -0.68 -23.96
C SER A 29 -0.94 0.38 -22.88
N PRO A 30 -0.39 1.60 -23.01
CA PRO A 30 -0.65 2.67 -22.07
C PRO A 30 -2.12 3.10 -22.13
N VAL A 31 -2.62 3.60 -21.00
CA VAL A 31 -3.98 4.15 -20.85
C VAL A 31 -3.93 5.59 -20.37
N GLN A 32 -5.01 6.34 -20.55
CA GLN A 32 -5.15 7.65 -19.91
C GLN A 32 -5.25 7.50 -18.39
N ILE A 33 -4.66 8.45 -17.66
CA ILE A 33 -4.67 8.50 -16.18
C ILE A 33 -5.67 9.57 -15.73
N ASP A 34 -6.95 9.31 -15.95
CA ASP A 34 -8.06 10.23 -15.68
C ASP A 34 -8.90 9.81 -14.45
N GLY A 35 -8.67 8.60 -13.94
CA GLY A 35 -9.45 7.97 -12.88
C GLY A 35 -10.78 7.39 -13.34
N ILE A 36 -11.01 7.28 -14.64
CA ILE A 36 -12.24 6.74 -15.23
C ILE A 36 -12.00 5.31 -15.69
N TYR A 37 -12.79 4.37 -15.17
CA TYR A 37 -12.75 2.99 -15.62
C TYR A 37 -13.49 2.84 -16.96
N GLY A 38 -12.83 3.22 -18.05
CA GLY A 38 -13.35 3.14 -19.41
C GLY A 38 -12.97 1.83 -20.13
N PRO A 39 -13.46 1.63 -21.37
CA PRO A 39 -13.18 0.44 -22.17
C PRO A 39 -11.68 0.18 -22.40
N GLU A 40 -10.88 1.24 -22.49
CA GLU A 40 -9.42 1.12 -22.63
C GLU A 40 -8.79 0.55 -21.35
N THR A 41 -9.18 1.06 -20.18
CA THR A 41 -8.70 0.54 -18.88
C THR A 41 -9.13 -0.92 -18.70
N GLU A 42 -10.40 -1.25 -18.96
CA GLU A 42 -10.90 -2.62 -18.89
C GLU A 42 -10.11 -3.57 -19.80
N ALA A 43 -9.84 -3.17 -21.04
CA ALA A 43 -9.08 -3.97 -21.99
C ALA A 43 -7.64 -4.23 -21.50
N GLN A 44 -6.98 -3.23 -20.93
CA GLN A 44 -5.62 -3.43 -20.40
C GLN A 44 -5.60 -4.23 -19.10
N ILE A 45 -6.61 -4.11 -18.26
CA ILE A 45 -6.78 -5.00 -17.10
C ILE A 45 -6.94 -6.46 -17.55
N ARG A 46 -7.76 -6.69 -18.58
CA ARG A 46 -7.95 -8.02 -19.18
C ARG A 46 -6.64 -8.59 -19.73
N ASN A 47 -5.86 -7.76 -20.44
CA ASN A 47 -4.56 -8.16 -20.99
C ASN A 47 -3.54 -8.45 -19.89
N PHE A 48 -3.53 -7.64 -18.83
CA PHE A 48 -2.68 -7.83 -17.67
C PHE A 48 -3.01 -9.14 -16.95
N GLN A 49 -4.29 -9.39 -16.64
CA GLN A 49 -4.76 -10.64 -16.05
C GLN A 49 -4.29 -11.85 -16.86
N LYS A 50 -4.47 -11.80 -18.19
CA LYS A 50 -3.98 -12.84 -19.10
C LYS A 50 -2.46 -13.02 -19.02
N TYR A 51 -1.70 -11.92 -18.97
CA TYR A 51 -0.24 -11.94 -18.90
C TYR A 51 0.28 -12.65 -17.65
N ILE A 52 -0.37 -12.45 -16.50
CA ILE A 52 0.01 -13.09 -15.23
C ILE A 52 -0.71 -14.42 -14.95
N GLY A 53 -1.55 -14.89 -15.88
CA GLY A 53 -2.24 -16.18 -15.77
C GLY A 53 -3.53 -16.17 -14.94
N LEU A 54 -4.10 -15.00 -14.63
CA LEU A 54 -5.44 -14.87 -14.03
C LEU A 54 -6.55 -15.00 -15.10
N PRO A 55 -7.79 -15.34 -14.69
CA PRO A 55 -8.95 -15.24 -15.56
C PRO A 55 -9.07 -13.82 -16.15
N PRO A 56 -9.11 -13.65 -17.48
CA PRO A 56 -9.12 -12.34 -18.12
C PRO A 56 -10.55 -11.77 -18.12
N THR A 57 -11.06 -11.44 -16.94
CA THR A 57 -12.42 -10.89 -16.73
C THR A 57 -12.52 -9.44 -17.18
N GLY A 58 -11.41 -8.70 -17.14
CA GLY A 58 -11.39 -7.25 -17.31
C GLY A 58 -11.94 -6.52 -16.09
N VAL A 59 -12.12 -7.17 -14.94
CA VAL A 59 -12.60 -6.53 -13.71
C VAL A 59 -11.41 -6.16 -12.84
N LEU A 60 -11.34 -4.90 -12.39
CA LEU A 60 -10.38 -4.46 -11.39
C LEU A 60 -10.90 -4.80 -9.98
N ASP A 61 -10.87 -6.08 -9.65
CA ASP A 61 -11.09 -6.55 -8.29
C ASP A 61 -9.81 -6.41 -7.45
N GLN A 62 -9.93 -6.76 -6.17
CA GLN A 62 -8.83 -6.69 -5.22
C GLN A 62 -7.61 -7.50 -5.70
N THR A 63 -7.81 -8.75 -6.11
CA THR A 63 -6.73 -9.63 -6.58
C THR A 63 -6.00 -9.07 -7.81
N THR A 64 -6.75 -8.51 -8.75
CA THR A 64 -6.20 -7.90 -9.95
C THR A 64 -5.43 -6.63 -9.63
N PHE A 65 -5.93 -5.80 -8.71
CA PHE A 65 -5.25 -4.60 -8.25
C PHE A 65 -3.96 -4.93 -7.49
N GLU A 66 -3.98 -5.91 -6.59
CA GLU A 66 -2.78 -6.39 -5.88
C GLU A 66 -1.70 -6.86 -6.85
N SER A 67 -2.09 -7.64 -7.86
CA SER A 67 -1.15 -8.13 -8.87
C SER A 67 -0.51 -7.00 -9.68
N LEU A 68 -1.25 -5.93 -9.99
CA LEU A 68 -0.70 -4.73 -10.65
C LEU A 68 0.38 -4.10 -9.77
N VAL A 69 0.11 -3.94 -8.48
CA VAL A 69 1.05 -3.34 -7.53
C VAL A 69 2.33 -4.18 -7.38
N ASP A 70 2.21 -5.50 -7.38
CA ASP A 70 3.38 -6.41 -7.37
C ASP A 70 4.24 -6.23 -8.62
N ALA A 71 3.60 -6.17 -9.80
CA ALA A 71 4.29 -5.95 -11.06
C ALA A 71 4.97 -4.57 -11.11
N ASN A 72 4.36 -3.56 -10.50
CA ASN A 72 4.92 -2.21 -10.36
C ASN A 72 6.20 -2.22 -9.50
N SER A 73 6.15 -2.90 -8.35
CA SER A 73 7.30 -3.02 -7.43
C SER A 73 8.47 -3.77 -8.08
N ALA A 74 8.18 -4.78 -8.91
CA ALA A 74 9.21 -5.48 -9.68
C ALA A 74 9.92 -4.54 -10.68
N ILE A 75 9.20 -3.60 -11.28
CA ILE A 75 9.78 -2.58 -12.17
C ILE A 75 10.69 -1.62 -11.39
N ASP A 76 10.32 -1.23 -10.17
CA ASP A 76 11.14 -0.35 -9.31
C ASP A 76 12.51 -0.98 -9.04
N ILE A 77 12.54 -2.28 -8.74
CA ILE A 77 13.78 -3.05 -8.54
C ILE A 77 14.62 -3.10 -9.82
N ILE A 78 14.00 -3.41 -10.98
CA ILE A 78 14.72 -3.57 -12.26
C ILE A 78 15.29 -2.24 -12.76
N THR A 79 14.60 -1.13 -12.51
CA THR A 79 14.99 0.19 -13.02
C THR A 79 15.93 0.95 -12.09
N GLY A 80 16.27 0.40 -10.92
CA GLY A 80 17.12 1.06 -9.93
C GLY A 80 16.55 2.39 -9.45
N SER A 81 15.25 2.62 -9.67
CA SER A 81 14.55 3.82 -9.22
C SER A 81 14.20 3.62 -7.75
N SER A 82 15.16 3.89 -6.86
CA SER A 82 14.92 3.94 -5.42
C SER A 82 14.11 5.19 -5.09
N ASN A 83 12.82 5.19 -5.39
CA ASN A 83 11.88 6.21 -4.92
C ASN A 83 10.72 5.53 -4.19
N SER A 84 10.66 5.82 -2.89
CA SER A 84 9.63 5.50 -1.89
C SER A 84 9.47 4.00 -1.60
N ILE A 85 9.53 3.65 -0.31
CA ILE A 85 9.03 2.36 0.19
C ILE A 85 7.58 2.23 -0.30
N SER A 86 7.36 1.41 -1.33
CA SER A 86 6.04 1.02 -1.76
C SER A 86 5.36 0.34 -0.56
N PRO A 87 4.15 0.74 -0.15
CA PRO A 87 3.42 0.15 0.98
C PRO A 87 3.08 -1.34 0.83
N PHE A 88 3.64 -2.07 -0.13
CA PHE A 88 3.37 -3.48 -0.34
C PHE A 88 4.59 -4.33 0.04
N GLU A 89 4.97 -4.28 1.32
CA GLU A 89 5.71 -5.37 1.97
C GLU A 89 4.78 -6.60 2.08
N ARG A 90 4.60 -7.29 0.94
CA ARG A 90 4.47 -8.73 0.67
C ARG A 90 3.83 -9.75 1.64
N ASN A 91 3.30 -9.41 2.82
CA ASN A 91 2.90 -10.44 3.80
C ASN A 91 1.71 -10.12 4.72
N LEU A 92 0.83 -9.17 4.37
CA LEU A 92 -0.38 -8.84 5.16
C LEU A 92 -1.71 -9.24 4.51
N ALA A 93 -1.73 -9.69 3.24
CA ALA A 93 -2.97 -10.02 2.52
C ALA A 93 -3.82 -11.14 3.18
N ALA A 94 -3.32 -11.81 4.22
CA ALA A 94 -4.10 -12.64 5.14
C ALA A 94 -3.55 -12.64 6.59
N ARG A 95 -2.63 -11.73 6.92
CA ARG A 95 -1.93 -11.73 8.20
C ARG A 95 -2.38 -10.52 9.01
N VAL A 96 -2.63 -10.75 10.29
CA VAL A 96 -2.88 -9.72 11.28
C VAL A 96 -1.64 -9.74 12.17
N VAL A 97 -0.92 -8.63 12.27
CA VAL A 97 0.24 -8.53 13.15
C VAL A 97 -0.23 -7.99 14.49
N SER A 98 0.02 -8.73 15.56
CA SER A 98 -0.52 -8.45 16.89
C SER A 98 0.54 -8.48 17.98
N LYS A 99 0.17 -8.05 19.20
CA LYS A 99 1.04 -8.09 20.38
C LYS A 99 1.70 -9.46 20.57
N GLY A 100 3.00 -9.45 20.83
CA GLY A 100 3.82 -10.64 21.09
C GLY A 100 4.51 -11.24 19.87
N GLU A 101 4.19 -10.78 18.65
CA GLU A 101 4.93 -11.21 17.45
C GLU A 101 6.34 -10.61 17.40
N VAL A 102 7.27 -11.37 16.82
CA VAL A 102 8.69 -11.00 16.70
C VAL A 102 9.19 -11.39 15.32
N HIS A 103 9.40 -10.41 14.44
CA HIS A 103 9.94 -10.60 13.09
C HIS A 103 10.16 -9.25 12.38
N ASP A 104 10.84 -9.28 11.24
CA ASP A 104 11.22 -8.09 10.46
C ASP A 104 10.05 -7.15 10.14
N LEU A 105 8.84 -7.68 9.89
CA LEU A 105 7.66 -6.83 9.66
C LEU A 105 7.29 -5.97 10.88
N VAL A 106 7.55 -6.44 12.11
CA VAL A 106 7.36 -5.63 13.32
C VAL A 106 8.37 -4.49 13.34
N THR A 107 9.62 -4.75 12.98
CA THR A 107 10.66 -3.71 12.86
C THR A 107 10.21 -2.62 11.89
N ILE A 108 9.60 -2.99 10.76
CA ILE A 108 9.08 -2.03 9.78
C ILE A 108 7.92 -1.21 10.37
N ILE A 109 6.94 -1.86 11.01
CA ILE A 109 5.83 -1.18 11.71
C ILE A 109 6.39 -0.17 12.73
N GLN A 110 7.38 -0.57 13.51
CA GLN A 110 8.00 0.27 14.52
C GLN A 110 8.80 1.43 13.91
N ILE A 111 9.50 1.24 12.79
CA ILE A 111 10.16 2.33 12.06
C ILE A 111 9.12 3.35 11.62
N MET A 112 8.02 2.90 11.01
CA MET A 112 6.96 3.78 10.53
C MET A 112 6.31 4.55 11.69
N LEU A 113 5.94 3.85 12.77
CA LEU A 113 5.38 4.47 13.97
C LEU A 113 6.37 5.43 14.63
N GLN A 114 7.65 5.07 14.70
CA GLN A 114 8.68 5.94 15.25
C GLN A 114 8.80 7.23 14.45
N THR A 115 8.90 7.15 13.12
CA THR A 115 8.92 8.34 12.25
C THR A 115 7.68 9.21 12.47
N ILE A 116 6.48 8.63 12.53
CA ILE A 116 5.25 9.38 12.77
C ILE A 116 5.24 10.01 14.17
N SER A 117 5.72 9.31 15.20
CA SER A 117 5.80 9.82 16.58
C SER A 117 6.83 10.94 16.77
N VAL A 118 7.84 11.00 15.89
CA VAL A 118 8.82 12.09 15.87
C VAL A 118 8.24 13.30 15.13
N ALA A 119 7.47 13.07 14.06
CA ALA A 119 6.86 14.13 13.27
C ALA A 119 5.55 14.68 13.87
N THR A 120 4.93 13.96 14.79
CA THR A 120 3.65 14.33 15.43
C THR A 120 3.64 13.95 16.91
N ASP A 121 3.07 14.81 17.75
CA ASP A 121 2.83 14.50 19.17
C ASP A 121 1.54 13.67 19.38
N ASP A 122 0.93 13.19 18.29
CA ASP A 122 -0.40 12.55 18.29
C ASP A 122 -0.36 11.06 18.69
N ILE A 123 0.81 10.42 18.62
CA ILE A 123 1.00 9.01 18.97
C ILE A 123 2.18 8.82 19.92
N LEU A 124 2.16 7.72 20.66
CA LEU A 124 3.27 7.34 21.55
C LEU A 124 4.54 7.04 20.75
N PHE A 125 5.68 7.42 21.31
CA PHE A 125 7.00 7.05 20.79
C PHE A 125 7.21 5.54 20.90
N VAL A 126 7.66 4.93 19.80
CA VAL A 126 7.90 3.49 19.70
C VAL A 126 9.40 3.23 19.54
N ASN A 127 9.91 2.25 20.28
CA ASN A 127 11.28 1.76 20.12
C ASN A 127 11.33 0.70 19.01
N VAL A 128 12.30 0.80 18.11
CA VAL A 128 12.55 -0.22 17.08
C VAL A 128 13.36 -1.35 17.69
N ASN A 129 12.67 -2.40 18.12
CA ASN A 129 13.28 -3.58 18.76
C ASN A 129 12.90 -4.91 18.05
N GLY A 130 11.97 -4.88 17.09
CA GLY A 130 11.48 -6.05 16.37
C GLY A 130 10.46 -6.90 17.12
N HIS A 131 10.02 -6.48 18.31
CA HIS A 131 9.02 -7.12 19.15
C HIS A 131 7.75 -6.27 19.24
N PHE A 132 6.58 -6.84 18.92
CA PHE A 132 5.32 -6.09 18.97
C PHE A 132 4.87 -5.96 20.43
N ASP A 133 5.41 -4.96 21.11
CA ASP A 133 5.22 -4.70 22.53
C ASP A 133 4.01 -3.81 22.85
N GLU A 134 3.82 -3.49 24.13
CA GLU A 134 2.70 -2.67 24.61
C GLU A 134 2.69 -1.26 24.02
N ASN A 135 3.87 -0.66 23.84
CA ASN A 135 3.99 0.66 23.24
C ASN A 135 3.66 0.61 21.75
N THR A 136 4.08 -0.44 21.06
CA THR A 136 3.76 -0.68 19.64
C THR A 136 2.24 -0.83 19.47
N GLN A 137 1.58 -1.65 20.30
CA GLN A 137 0.13 -1.82 20.27
C GLN A 137 -0.62 -0.50 20.57
N ALA A 138 -0.24 0.21 21.63
CA ALA A 138 -0.88 1.46 22.00
C ALA A 138 -0.74 2.54 20.90
N ALA A 139 0.42 2.62 20.25
CA ALA A 139 0.62 3.52 19.13
C ALA A 139 -0.26 3.14 17.92
N VAL A 140 -0.43 1.85 17.64
CA VAL A 140 -1.34 1.36 16.60
C VAL A 140 -2.80 1.71 16.94
N GLU A 141 -3.24 1.53 18.18
CA GLU A 141 -4.59 1.92 18.63
C GLU A 141 -4.83 3.42 18.46
N MET A 142 -3.82 4.26 18.74
CA MET A 142 -3.90 5.71 18.52
C MET A 142 -4.05 6.04 17.04
N ILE A 143 -3.27 5.40 16.15
CA ILE A 143 -3.44 5.55 14.70
C ILE A 143 -4.83 5.11 14.26
N GLN A 144 -5.32 3.97 14.73
CA GLN A 144 -6.66 3.48 14.42
C GLN A 144 -7.74 4.47 14.87
N LYS A 145 -7.64 4.97 16.10
CA LYS A 145 -8.55 5.97 16.66
C LYS A 145 -8.55 7.28 15.87
N LEU A 146 -7.38 7.80 15.52
CA LEU A 146 -7.23 9.05 14.75
C LEU A 146 -7.78 8.94 13.32
N ASN A 147 -7.92 7.72 12.80
CA ASN A 147 -8.36 7.45 11.44
C ASN A 147 -9.74 6.77 11.38
N ASP A 148 -10.52 6.85 12.46
CA ASP A 148 -11.86 6.26 12.60
C ASP A 148 -11.92 4.75 12.26
N LEU A 149 -10.85 4.01 12.56
CA LEU A 149 -10.78 2.55 12.43
C LEU A 149 -11.17 1.86 13.75
N PRO A 150 -11.57 0.58 13.70
CA PRO A 150 -11.66 -0.25 14.89
C PRO A 150 -10.33 -0.27 15.65
N GLN A 151 -10.37 0.05 16.95
CA GLN A 151 -9.19 0.09 17.83
C GLN A 151 -8.87 -1.33 18.32
N THR A 152 -8.40 -2.19 17.41
CA THR A 152 -8.00 -3.56 17.73
C THR A 152 -6.60 -3.64 18.34
N GLY A 153 -5.76 -2.62 18.08
CA GLY A 153 -4.33 -2.65 18.39
C GLY A 153 -3.51 -3.58 17.49
N ASP A 154 -4.18 -4.25 16.56
CA ASP A 154 -3.55 -5.14 15.59
C ASP A 154 -3.35 -4.42 14.25
N VAL A 155 -2.28 -4.76 13.55
CA VAL A 155 -2.00 -4.24 12.20
C VAL A 155 -2.53 -5.23 11.18
N ASP A 156 -3.75 -4.97 10.71
CA ASP A 156 -4.33 -5.58 9.53
C ASP A 156 -4.00 -4.77 8.26
N LEU A 157 -4.47 -5.23 7.10
CA LEU A 157 -4.22 -4.55 5.82
C LEU A 157 -4.73 -3.10 5.79
N ILE A 158 -5.84 -2.81 6.49
CA ILE A 158 -6.43 -1.46 6.53
C ILE A 158 -5.53 -0.54 7.36
N THR A 159 -5.12 -1.00 8.54
CA THR A 159 -4.24 -0.31 9.48
C THR A 159 -2.87 -0.06 8.85
N TRP A 160 -2.31 -1.07 8.18
CA TRP A 160 -1.06 -0.98 7.45
C TRP A 160 -1.10 0.09 6.36
N ASN A 161 -2.13 0.07 5.50
CA ASN A 161 -2.28 1.06 4.43
C ASN A 161 -2.38 2.51 4.97
N ARG A 162 -2.95 2.68 6.17
CA ARG A 162 -3.03 3.98 6.84
C ARG A 162 -1.68 4.39 7.40
N LEU A 163 -1.00 3.48 8.07
CA LEU A 163 0.35 3.68 8.59
C LEU A 163 1.33 4.08 7.49
N SER A 164 1.32 3.40 6.33
CA SER A 164 2.22 3.71 5.22
C SER A 164 1.97 5.07 4.59
N ARG A 165 0.71 5.51 4.50
CA ARG A 165 0.40 6.85 3.98
C ARG A 165 0.90 7.94 4.92
N LEU A 166 0.74 7.75 6.23
CA LEU A 166 1.24 8.69 7.23
C LEU A 166 2.77 8.70 7.21
N TYR A 167 3.40 7.53 7.21
CA TYR A 167 4.84 7.41 7.09
C TYR A 167 5.38 8.15 5.85
N ASN A 168 4.84 7.89 4.66
CA ASN A 168 5.28 8.56 3.44
C ASN A 168 5.07 10.08 3.51
N LYS A 169 3.92 10.53 4.05
CA LYS A 169 3.65 11.95 4.24
C LYS A 169 4.73 12.64 5.10
N TYR A 170 5.17 11.99 6.19
CA TYR A 170 6.12 12.59 7.13
C TYR A 170 7.59 12.35 6.73
N ALA A 171 7.91 11.22 6.10
CA ALA A 171 9.22 10.96 5.53
C ALA A 171 9.53 11.98 4.41
N ASP A 172 8.57 12.25 3.53
CA ASP A 172 8.72 13.24 2.46
C ASP A 172 8.84 14.68 2.99
N SER A 173 8.20 15.00 4.14
CA SER A 173 8.28 16.34 4.74
C SER A 173 9.60 16.62 5.46
N GLU A 174 10.28 15.58 5.94
CA GLU A 174 11.57 15.68 6.64
C GLU A 174 12.78 15.62 5.69
N GLY A 175 12.57 15.36 4.39
CA GLY A 175 13.65 15.36 3.39
C GLY A 175 14.66 14.23 3.56
N ILE A 176 14.24 13.08 4.10
CA ILE A 176 15.04 11.86 4.25
C ILE A 176 14.98 11.02 2.96
#